data_AF-A0AB35IQ67-F1
#
_entry.id   AF-A0AB35IQ67-F1
#
_cell.length_a   1.000
_cell.length_b   1.000
_cell.length_c   1.000
_cell.angle_alpha   90.00
_cell.angle_beta   90.00
_cell.angle_gamma   90.00
#
_symmetry.space_group_name_H-M   'P 1'
#
loop_
_entity.id
_entity.type
_entity.pdbx_description
1 polymer ?
#
loop_
_entity_poly.entity_id
_entity_poly.type
_entity_poly.pdbx_seq_one_letter_code
_entity_poly.pdbx_strand_id
1 'polypeptide(L)'
;MTFNKITYSLYQKVKYLIDAAYPNIDENVIGNYKKINIVLSKKTLKQNEKYEDRKCIIYNLYRQESELSNSLLICLAHHIDYLVRGETKNDSEFNKIYIHILHTAINEKMVKYDELKRTDDYKNKKLIQKALDSYWESNKKFDTVYLEIYNCYEIKSDLKRDGFVYNEYYQCWQKEVKTNNISTQKDYCFNLKSDIIFNIREKNHIIFTLYGMICVTGNTYFAKDILKKNKYFFKENCWQKKIKSSNFLKEKRNLERQLPPAQGIKIEMEY
;
A
#
# COMPACT_ATOMS: atom_id res chain seq x y z
N MET A 1 -2.65 -12.32 9.22
CA MET A 1 -3.55 -11.56 8.33
C MET A 1 -3.45 -12.20 6.96
N THR A 2 -4.53 -12.78 6.47
CA THR A 2 -4.55 -13.53 5.20
C THR A 2 -4.70 -12.57 4.03
N PHE A 3 -3.94 -12.76 2.95
CA PHE A 3 -4.02 -11.95 1.73
C PHE A 3 -5.47 -11.76 1.24
N ASN A 4 -6.35 -12.73 1.48
CA ASN A 4 -7.78 -12.67 1.13
C ASN A 4 -8.52 -11.43 1.65
N LYS A 5 -8.24 -10.97 2.88
CA LYS A 5 -8.90 -9.77 3.42
C LYS A 5 -8.45 -8.50 2.69
N ILE A 6 -7.15 -8.43 2.39
CA ILE A 6 -6.55 -7.29 1.68
C ILE A 6 -7.05 -7.28 0.24
N THR A 7 -6.98 -8.40 -0.47
CA THR A 7 -7.44 -8.49 -1.87
C THR A 7 -8.92 -8.16 -2.00
N TYR A 8 -9.77 -8.56 -1.06
CA TYR A 8 -11.17 -8.14 -1.03
C TYR A 8 -11.32 -6.62 -0.87
N SER A 9 -10.60 -6.00 0.07
CA SER A 9 -10.60 -4.54 0.24
C SER A 9 -10.12 -3.82 -1.03
N LEU A 10 -9.03 -4.29 -1.64
CA LEU A 10 -8.51 -3.75 -2.90
C LEU A 10 -9.53 -3.87 -4.03
N TYR A 11 -10.24 -4.99 -4.11
CA TYR A 11 -11.28 -5.21 -5.11
C TYR A 11 -12.43 -4.20 -4.99
N GLN A 12 -12.87 -3.89 -3.77
CA GLN A 12 -13.88 -2.85 -3.54
C GLN A 12 -13.38 -1.46 -3.97
N LYS A 13 -12.12 -1.13 -3.69
CA LYS A 13 -11.50 0.11 -4.15
C LYS A 13 -11.41 0.18 -5.67
N VAL A 14 -11.05 -0.92 -6.34
CA VAL A 14 -11.01 -0.99 -7.81
C VAL A 14 -12.40 -0.79 -8.42
N LYS A 15 -13.45 -1.40 -7.86
CA LYS A 15 -14.83 -1.16 -8.32
C LYS A 15 -15.21 0.32 -8.27
N TYR A 16 -14.97 0.95 -7.12
CA TYR A 16 -15.21 2.38 -6.93
C TYR A 16 -14.43 3.23 -7.95
N LEU A 17 -13.15 2.91 -8.18
CA LEU A 17 -12.32 3.63 -9.13
C LEU A 17 -12.84 3.51 -10.57
N ILE A 18 -13.30 2.32 -10.97
CA ILE A 18 -13.89 2.11 -12.29
C ILE A 18 -15.15 2.96 -12.46
N ASP A 19 -16.02 2.98 -11.44
CA ASP A 19 -17.23 3.82 -11.43
C ASP A 19 -16.90 5.31 -11.54
N ALA A 20 -15.89 5.77 -10.82
CA ALA A 20 -15.44 7.16 -10.89
C ALA A 20 -14.78 7.51 -12.23
N ALA A 21 -14.01 6.60 -12.81
CA ALA A 21 -13.27 6.82 -14.05
C ALA A 21 -14.19 6.77 -15.28
N TYR A 22 -15.25 5.98 -15.22
CA TYR A 22 -16.17 5.78 -16.35
C TYR A 22 -17.63 5.92 -15.86
N PRO A 23 -18.11 7.15 -15.62
CA PRO A 23 -19.47 7.36 -15.09
C PRO A 23 -20.59 7.18 -16.14
N ASN A 24 -20.29 7.31 -17.44
CA ASN A 24 -21.28 7.39 -18.53
C ASN A 24 -21.14 6.27 -19.58
N ILE A 25 -20.72 5.09 -19.14
CA ILE A 25 -20.48 3.90 -19.98
C ILE A 25 -21.60 2.88 -19.75
N ASP A 26 -21.89 2.08 -20.79
CA ASP A 26 -22.84 0.98 -20.72
C ASP A 26 -22.56 0.02 -19.53
N GLU A 27 -23.64 -0.40 -18.86
CA GLU A 27 -23.57 -1.23 -17.65
C GLU A 27 -22.89 -2.58 -17.89
N ASN A 28 -23.03 -3.17 -19.08
CA ASN A 28 -22.36 -4.44 -19.39
C ASN A 28 -20.85 -4.24 -19.56
N VAL A 29 -20.45 -3.13 -20.17
CA VAL A 29 -19.02 -2.80 -20.36
C VAL A 29 -18.36 -2.49 -19.01
N ILE A 30 -18.98 -1.63 -18.18
CA ILE A 30 -18.44 -1.32 -16.86
C ILE A 30 -18.43 -2.56 -15.95
N GLY A 31 -19.46 -3.41 -16.05
CA GLY A 31 -19.52 -4.71 -15.38
C GLY A 31 -18.36 -5.62 -15.77
N ASN A 32 -17.92 -5.58 -17.04
CA ASN A 32 -16.76 -6.34 -17.50
C ASN A 32 -15.43 -5.78 -17.01
N TYR A 33 -15.27 -4.45 -16.90
CA TYR A 33 -14.08 -3.83 -16.29
C TYR A 33 -13.93 -4.21 -14.81
N LYS A 34 -15.05 -4.40 -14.09
CA LYS A 34 -15.05 -4.80 -12.67
C LYS A 34 -14.74 -6.29 -12.45
N LYS A 35 -14.74 -7.11 -13.51
CA LYS A 35 -14.43 -8.55 -13.45
C LYS A 35 -12.93 -8.77 -13.57
N ILE A 36 -12.21 -8.36 -12.51
CA ILE A 36 -10.77 -8.53 -12.33
C ILE A 36 -10.47 -9.26 -11.01
N ASN A 37 -9.52 -10.19 -11.02
CA ASN A 37 -9.02 -10.91 -9.87
C ASN A 37 -7.66 -10.32 -9.44
N ILE A 38 -7.55 -9.89 -8.19
CA ILE A 38 -6.33 -9.29 -7.64
C ILE A 38 -5.60 -10.33 -6.81
N VAL A 39 -4.34 -10.60 -7.18
CA VAL A 39 -3.48 -11.60 -6.55
C VAL A 39 -2.21 -10.95 -6.04
N LEU A 40 -1.97 -11.05 -4.73
CA LEU A 40 -0.71 -10.66 -4.11
C LEU A 40 0.24 -11.85 -4.12
N SER A 41 1.37 -11.72 -4.83
CA SER A 41 2.35 -12.79 -5.00
C SER A 41 3.49 -12.63 -4.02
N LYS A 42 3.84 -13.73 -3.33
CA LYS A 42 5.00 -13.79 -2.42
C LYS A 42 6.35 -13.75 -3.16
N LYS A 43 6.35 -13.83 -4.51
CA LYS A 43 7.57 -13.84 -5.31
C LYS A 43 8.21 -12.45 -5.40
N THR A 44 9.53 -12.41 -5.30
CA THR A 44 10.35 -11.24 -5.63
C THR A 44 10.90 -11.40 -7.04
N LEU A 45 10.53 -10.51 -7.96
CA LEU A 45 10.81 -10.60 -9.39
C LEU A 45 11.33 -9.28 -10.00
N LYS A 46 11.90 -9.39 -11.20
CA LYS A 46 12.33 -8.23 -12.00
C LYS A 46 11.17 -7.35 -12.45
N GLN A 47 9.95 -7.87 -12.59
CA GLN A 47 8.75 -7.06 -12.84
C GLN A 47 7.97 -6.82 -11.55
N ASN A 48 7.17 -5.76 -11.51
CA ASN A 48 6.38 -5.36 -10.34
C ASN A 48 4.93 -5.86 -10.39
N GLU A 49 4.38 -5.97 -11.59
CA GLU A 49 3.04 -6.46 -11.84
C GLU A 49 2.99 -7.32 -13.10
N LYS A 50 1.94 -8.12 -13.23
CA LYS A 50 1.59 -8.84 -14.45
C LYS A 50 0.09 -8.90 -14.60
N TYR A 51 -0.38 -8.66 -15.82
CA TYR A 51 -1.76 -8.92 -16.22
C TYR A 51 -1.81 -10.21 -17.05
N GLU A 52 -2.72 -11.12 -16.69
CA GLU A 52 -3.02 -12.36 -17.43
C GLU A 52 -4.52 -12.61 -17.33
N ASP A 53 -5.28 -12.51 -18.43
CA ASP A 53 -6.70 -12.87 -18.51
C ASP A 53 -7.52 -12.59 -17.23
N ARG A 54 -7.90 -11.32 -17.04
CA ARG A 54 -8.63 -10.84 -15.85
C ARG A 54 -7.89 -10.99 -14.52
N LYS A 55 -6.64 -11.46 -14.49
CA LYS A 55 -5.84 -11.58 -13.27
C LYS A 55 -4.79 -10.49 -13.23
N CYS A 56 -4.86 -9.63 -12.21
CA CYS A 56 -3.78 -8.74 -11.82
C CYS A 56 -2.94 -9.42 -10.75
N ILE A 57 -1.66 -9.63 -11.03
CA ILE A 57 -0.69 -10.19 -10.09
C ILE A 57 0.29 -9.09 -9.69
N ILE A 58 0.38 -8.80 -8.39
CA ILE A 58 1.31 -7.82 -7.82
C ILE A 58 2.45 -8.57 -7.13
N TYR A 59 3.69 -8.24 -7.51
CA TYR A 59 4.92 -8.78 -6.96
C TYR A 59 5.65 -7.74 -6.11
N ASN A 60 6.76 -8.16 -5.49
CA ASN A 60 7.66 -7.27 -4.75
C ASN A 60 6.89 -6.50 -3.66
N LEU A 61 6.14 -7.25 -2.84
CA LEU A 61 5.23 -6.74 -1.81
C LEU A 61 5.93 -5.93 -0.70
N TYR A 62 7.26 -5.87 -0.72
CA TYR A 62 8.08 -5.04 0.16
C TYR A 62 8.16 -3.56 -0.26
N ARG A 63 7.60 -3.20 -1.43
CA ARG A 63 7.57 -1.82 -1.94
C ARG A 63 6.66 -0.91 -1.09
N GLN A 64 6.77 0.40 -1.28
CA GLN A 64 5.92 1.36 -0.59
C GLN A 64 4.44 1.21 -0.99
N GLU A 65 3.53 1.63 -0.12
CA GLU A 65 2.08 1.51 -0.36
C GLU A 65 1.63 2.27 -1.63
N SER A 66 2.22 3.43 -1.90
CA SER A 66 2.01 4.20 -3.13
C SER A 66 2.47 3.45 -4.38
N GLU A 67 3.58 2.72 -4.30
CA GLU A 67 4.17 1.94 -5.41
C GLU A 67 3.35 0.68 -5.70
N LEU A 68 2.87 0.00 -4.65
CA LEU A 68 1.96 -1.14 -4.77
C LEU A 68 0.60 -0.71 -5.33
N SER A 69 0.09 0.44 -4.88
CA SER A 69 -1.12 1.05 -5.44
C SER A 69 -0.93 1.36 -6.92
N ASN A 70 0.22 1.93 -7.31
CA ASN A 70 0.51 2.20 -8.71
C ASN A 70 0.56 0.92 -9.56
N SER A 71 1.17 -0.16 -9.06
CA SER A 71 1.16 -1.46 -9.73
C SER A 71 -0.26 -2.00 -9.94
N LEU A 72 -1.17 -1.80 -8.97
CA LEU A 72 -2.58 -2.14 -9.12
C LEU A 72 -3.24 -1.31 -10.24
N LEU A 73 -2.93 -0.02 -10.33
CA LEU A 73 -3.48 0.86 -11.38
C LEU A 73 -2.94 0.50 -12.77
N ILE A 74 -1.66 0.16 -12.89
CA ILE A 74 -1.06 -0.34 -14.15
C ILE A 74 -1.74 -1.63 -14.60
N CYS A 75 -1.89 -2.59 -13.69
CA CYS A 75 -2.66 -3.81 -13.92
C CYS A 75 -4.08 -3.54 -14.42
N LEU A 76 -4.78 -2.61 -13.76
CA LEU A 76 -6.15 -2.26 -14.11
C LEU A 76 -6.21 -1.61 -15.49
N ALA A 77 -5.23 -0.77 -15.83
CA ALA A 77 -5.11 -0.20 -17.17
C ALA A 77 -4.92 -1.29 -18.22
N HIS A 78 -4.03 -2.27 -18.00
CA HIS A 78 -3.88 -3.41 -18.90
C HIS A 78 -5.16 -4.24 -19.03
N HIS A 79 -5.91 -4.41 -17.94
CA HIS A 79 -7.18 -5.11 -17.96
C HIS A 79 -8.21 -4.43 -18.86
N ILE A 80 -8.40 -3.12 -18.67
CA ILE A 80 -9.34 -2.32 -19.45
C ILE A 80 -8.90 -2.26 -20.91
N ASP A 81 -7.61 -2.01 -21.15
CA ASP A 81 -7.01 -1.96 -22.47
C ASP A 81 -7.22 -3.27 -23.25
N TYR A 82 -6.99 -4.42 -22.61
CA TYR A 82 -7.26 -5.73 -23.19
C TYR A 82 -8.74 -5.93 -23.53
N LEU A 83 -9.67 -5.48 -22.66
CA LEU A 83 -11.10 -5.58 -22.93
C LEU A 83 -11.57 -4.67 -24.07
N VAL A 84 -10.89 -3.54 -24.29
CA VAL A 84 -11.19 -2.59 -25.37
C VAL A 84 -10.61 -3.06 -26.70
N ARG A 85 -9.35 -3.52 -26.73
CA ARG A 85 -8.61 -3.79 -27.96
C ARG A 85 -8.44 -5.28 -28.30
N GLY A 86 -8.69 -6.18 -27.36
CA GLY A 86 -8.38 -7.61 -27.48
C GLY A 86 -6.89 -7.94 -27.26
N GLU A 87 -6.03 -6.93 -27.09
CA GLU A 87 -4.62 -7.06 -26.73
C GLU A 87 -4.20 -5.94 -25.79
N THR A 88 -3.05 -6.07 -25.13
CA THR A 88 -2.49 -4.99 -24.32
C THR A 88 -0.97 -4.97 -24.36
N LYS A 89 -0.39 -3.78 -24.53
CA LYS A 89 1.05 -3.51 -24.64
C LYS A 89 1.33 -2.11 -24.07
N ASN A 90 2.58 -1.82 -23.71
CA ASN A 90 2.99 -0.51 -23.18
C ASN A 90 3.11 0.56 -24.29
N ASP A 91 2.02 0.80 -25.01
CA ASP A 91 1.93 1.72 -26.16
C ASP A 91 1.17 3.02 -25.81
N SER A 92 0.91 3.86 -26.81
CA SER A 92 0.19 5.13 -26.61
C SER A 92 -1.25 4.94 -26.15
N GLU A 93 -1.95 3.90 -26.60
CA GLU A 93 -3.34 3.64 -26.22
C GLU A 93 -3.44 3.18 -24.76
N PHE A 94 -2.59 2.25 -24.36
CA PHE A 94 -2.44 1.87 -22.95
C PHE A 94 -2.12 3.08 -22.07
N ASN A 95 -1.19 3.95 -22.50
CA ASN A 95 -0.80 5.12 -21.72
C ASN A 95 -1.98 6.07 -21.49
N LYS A 96 -2.88 6.27 -22.47
CA LYS A 96 -4.08 7.09 -22.27
C LYS A 96 -4.98 6.51 -21.18
N ILE A 97 -5.21 5.21 -21.20
CA ILE A 97 -6.03 4.50 -20.19
C ILE A 97 -5.38 4.61 -18.81
N TYR A 98 -4.08 4.34 -18.71
CA TYR A 98 -3.36 4.43 -17.45
C TYR A 98 -3.37 5.85 -16.87
N ILE A 99 -3.11 6.88 -17.68
CA ILE A 99 -3.14 8.29 -17.25
C ILE A 99 -4.52 8.64 -16.70
N HIS A 100 -5.59 8.27 -17.43
CA HIS A 100 -6.96 8.52 -17.01
C HIS A 100 -7.28 7.87 -15.65
N ILE A 101 -6.92 6.60 -15.48
CA ILE A 101 -7.12 5.85 -14.22
C ILE A 101 -6.32 6.47 -13.08
N LEU A 102 -5.05 6.82 -13.32
CA LEU A 102 -4.19 7.42 -12.30
C LEU A 102 -4.70 8.78 -11.85
N HIS A 103 -5.05 9.66 -12.81
CA HIS A 103 -5.62 10.97 -12.51
C HIS A 103 -6.91 10.85 -11.71
N THR A 104 -7.80 9.93 -12.11
CA THR A 104 -9.01 9.64 -11.36
C THR A 104 -8.69 9.18 -9.94
N ALA A 105 -7.75 8.24 -9.76
CA ALA A 105 -7.36 7.74 -8.45
C ALA A 105 -6.79 8.85 -7.53
N ILE A 106 -6.01 9.80 -8.08
CA ILE A 106 -5.49 10.94 -7.31
C ILE A 106 -6.62 11.90 -6.94
N ASN A 107 -7.52 12.22 -7.88
CA ASN A 107 -8.67 13.09 -7.65
C ASN A 107 -9.63 12.51 -6.60
N GLU A 108 -9.82 11.19 -6.61
CA GLU A 108 -10.58 10.45 -5.60
C GLU A 108 -9.83 10.22 -4.28
N LYS A 109 -8.63 10.81 -4.13
CA LYS A 109 -7.72 10.69 -2.99
C LYS A 109 -7.43 9.23 -2.60
N MET A 110 -7.48 8.33 -3.58
CA MET A 110 -7.16 6.92 -3.44
C MET A 110 -5.65 6.70 -3.35
N VAL A 111 -4.87 7.52 -4.05
CA VAL A 111 -3.40 7.53 -4.00
C VAL A 111 -2.91 8.95 -3.80
N LYS A 112 -1.80 9.12 -3.06
CA LYS A 112 -1.22 10.43 -2.77
C LYS A 112 -0.23 10.84 -3.87
N TYR A 113 -0.50 11.99 -4.50
CA TYR A 113 0.36 12.60 -5.53
C TYR A 113 1.81 12.74 -5.05
N ASP A 114 2.04 13.32 -3.86
CA ASP A 114 3.39 13.58 -3.36
C ASP A 114 4.21 12.32 -3.07
N GLU A 115 3.55 11.22 -2.71
CA GLU A 115 4.22 9.93 -2.47
C GLU A 115 4.61 9.28 -3.80
N LEU A 116 3.77 9.40 -4.85
CA LEU A 116 4.10 8.93 -6.19
C LEU A 116 5.20 9.77 -6.84
N LYS A 117 5.15 11.09 -6.71
CA LYS A 117 6.17 12.01 -7.27
C LYS A 117 7.56 11.74 -6.70
N ARG A 118 7.64 11.31 -5.44
CA ARG A 118 8.89 10.97 -4.74
C ARG A 118 9.24 9.49 -4.78
N THR A 119 8.60 8.70 -5.63
CA THR A 119 8.83 7.25 -5.69
C THR A 119 10.27 6.90 -6.08
N ASP A 120 10.78 5.86 -5.42
CA ASP A 120 12.05 5.20 -5.76
C ASP A 120 11.82 3.96 -6.66
N ASP A 121 10.59 3.71 -7.12
CA ASP A 121 10.24 2.57 -7.96
C ASP A 121 10.78 2.75 -9.38
N TYR A 122 12.06 2.47 -9.56
CA TYR A 122 12.80 2.65 -10.81
C TYR A 122 12.09 2.05 -12.03
N LYS A 123 11.36 0.95 -11.88
CA LYS A 123 10.71 0.25 -12.99
C LYS A 123 9.54 1.04 -13.56
N ASN A 124 8.75 1.66 -12.67
CA ASN A 124 7.53 2.38 -13.04
C ASN A 124 7.72 3.91 -13.01
N LYS A 125 8.85 4.41 -12.51
CA LYS A 125 9.14 5.84 -12.33
C LYS A 125 8.91 6.68 -13.58
N LYS A 126 9.36 6.22 -14.75
CA LYS A 126 9.17 6.95 -16.02
C LYS A 126 7.70 7.06 -16.41
N LEU A 127 6.94 5.97 -16.25
CA LEU A 127 5.51 5.92 -16.56
C LEU A 127 4.70 6.80 -15.59
N ILE A 128 5.03 6.75 -14.30
CA ILE A 128 4.46 7.63 -13.27
C ILE A 128 4.74 9.08 -13.61
N GLN A 129 6.01 9.45 -13.84
CA GLN A 129 6.38 10.84 -14.12
C GLN A 129 5.63 11.40 -15.33
N LYS A 130 5.61 10.65 -16.45
CA LYS A 130 4.89 11.06 -17.66
C LYS A 130 3.40 11.32 -17.40
N ALA A 131 2.77 10.50 -16.56
CA ALA A 131 1.36 10.68 -16.19
C ALA A 131 1.15 11.85 -15.22
N LEU A 132 2.10 12.12 -14.32
CA LEU A 132 2.03 13.24 -13.39
C LEU A 132 2.35 14.59 -14.07
N ASP A 133 3.14 14.61 -15.14
CA ASP A 133 3.48 15.83 -15.88
C ASP A 133 2.25 16.44 -16.57
N SER A 134 1.27 15.62 -16.94
CA SER A 134 -0.01 16.06 -17.52
C SER A 134 -1.13 16.19 -16.49
N TYR A 135 -0.84 16.03 -15.20
CA TYR A 135 -1.84 16.08 -14.13
C TYR A 135 -2.08 17.50 -13.64
N TRP A 136 -3.34 17.91 -13.59
CA TRP A 136 -3.81 19.09 -12.87
C TRP A 136 -4.59 18.64 -11.63
N GLU A 137 -4.21 19.14 -10.46
CA GLU A 137 -4.85 18.73 -9.22
C GLU A 137 -6.29 19.25 -9.12
N SER A 138 -7.24 18.35 -8.86
CA SER A 138 -8.59 18.77 -8.49
C SER A 138 -8.65 19.26 -7.04
N ASN A 139 -9.43 20.31 -6.81
CA ASN A 139 -9.77 20.80 -5.47
C ASN A 139 -10.78 19.90 -4.73
N LYS A 140 -10.94 18.64 -5.14
CA LYS A 140 -11.90 17.72 -4.52
C LYS A 140 -11.50 17.49 -3.05
N LYS A 141 -12.35 17.94 -2.15
CA LYS A 141 -12.23 17.73 -0.70
C LYS A 141 -13.33 16.76 -0.26
N PHE A 142 -12.97 15.83 0.61
CA PHE A 142 -13.95 14.98 1.28
C PHE A 142 -14.43 15.68 2.55
N ASP A 143 -15.73 15.59 2.81
CA ASP A 143 -16.35 16.16 4.01
C ASP A 143 -15.87 15.46 5.29
N THR A 144 -15.47 14.20 5.17
CA THR A 144 -15.00 13.36 6.26
C THR A 144 -13.68 12.68 5.93
N VAL A 145 -12.87 12.47 6.97
CA VAL A 145 -11.60 11.74 6.94
C VAL A 145 -11.54 10.74 8.08
N TYR A 146 -10.61 9.79 8.02
CA TYR A 146 -10.25 9.00 9.20
C TYR A 146 -9.17 9.74 9.99
N LEU A 147 -9.47 10.06 11.24
CA LEU A 147 -8.48 10.45 12.23
C LEU A 147 -7.93 9.19 12.90
N GLU A 148 -6.64 8.94 12.74
CA GLU A 148 -5.94 7.79 13.29
C GLU A 148 -5.06 8.21 14.47
N ILE A 149 -5.05 7.40 15.53
CA ILE A 149 -4.32 7.64 16.76
C ILE A 149 -3.44 6.42 17.06
N TYR A 150 -2.15 6.68 17.26
CA TYR A 150 -1.13 5.70 17.64
C TYR A 150 -0.61 6.02 19.05
N ASN A 151 0.11 5.05 19.65
CA ASN A 151 0.66 5.15 21.01
C ASN A 151 -0.38 5.47 22.11
N CYS A 152 -1.60 4.97 21.95
CA CYS A 152 -2.75 5.33 22.79
C CYS A 152 -3.34 4.12 23.55
N TYR A 153 -2.54 3.09 23.84
CA TYR A 153 -3.04 1.87 24.50
C TYR A 153 -3.69 2.14 25.86
N GLU A 154 -3.15 3.09 26.61
CA GLU A 154 -3.61 3.49 27.94
C GLU A 154 -5.02 4.11 27.91
N ILE A 155 -5.35 4.85 26.85
CA ILE A 155 -6.63 5.57 26.70
C ILE A 155 -7.65 4.82 25.83
N LYS A 156 -7.40 3.53 25.55
CA LYS A 156 -8.22 2.74 24.62
C LYS A 156 -9.71 2.69 25.01
N SER A 157 -10.01 2.67 26.30
CA SER A 157 -11.38 2.62 26.81
C SER A 157 -12.13 3.92 26.53
N ASP A 158 -11.46 5.06 26.74
CA ASP A 158 -12.02 6.39 26.46
C ASP A 158 -12.21 6.63 24.96
N LEU A 159 -11.24 6.18 24.14
CA LEU A 159 -11.35 6.21 22.68
C LEU A 159 -12.54 5.38 22.17
N LYS A 160 -12.70 4.16 22.70
CA LYS A 160 -13.84 3.30 22.35
C LYS A 160 -15.18 3.92 22.74
N ARG A 161 -15.25 4.56 23.92
CA ARG A 161 -16.45 5.27 24.39
C ARG A 161 -16.79 6.46 23.49
N ASP A 162 -15.79 7.15 22.97
CA ASP A 162 -15.93 8.24 22.00
C ASP A 162 -16.20 7.76 20.55
N GLY A 163 -16.33 6.44 20.34
CA GLY A 163 -16.70 5.86 19.04
C GLY A 163 -15.52 5.61 18.09
N PHE A 164 -14.27 5.66 18.58
CA PHE A 164 -13.15 5.12 17.82
C PHE A 164 -13.26 3.60 17.70
N VAL A 165 -12.85 3.08 16.56
CA VAL A 165 -12.73 1.64 16.29
C VAL A 165 -11.27 1.28 16.06
N TYR A 166 -10.87 0.10 16.51
CA TYR A 166 -9.52 -0.38 16.28
C TYR A 166 -9.34 -0.83 14.82
N ASN A 167 -8.35 -0.29 14.14
CA ASN A 167 -7.93 -0.68 12.80
C ASN A 167 -6.77 -1.67 12.90
N GLU A 168 -7.05 -2.95 12.65
CA GLU A 168 -6.04 -4.01 12.71
C GLU A 168 -4.97 -3.90 11.61
N TYR A 169 -5.26 -3.22 10.49
CA TYR A 169 -4.31 -3.04 9.40
C TYR A 169 -3.21 -2.07 9.83
N TYR A 170 -3.58 -0.84 10.19
CA TYR A 170 -2.61 0.18 10.63
C TYR A 170 -2.22 0.05 12.11
N GLN A 171 -2.83 -0.88 12.85
CA GLN A 171 -2.62 -1.09 14.28
C GLN A 171 -2.86 0.17 15.12
N CYS A 172 -3.89 0.93 14.76
CA CYS A 172 -4.24 2.21 15.37
C CYS A 172 -5.72 2.29 15.73
N TRP A 173 -6.09 3.24 16.59
CA TRP A 173 -7.50 3.59 16.79
C TRP A 173 -7.89 4.64 15.75
N GLN A 174 -9.04 4.47 15.09
CA GLN A 174 -9.51 5.41 14.09
C GLN A 174 -10.98 5.79 14.28
N LYS A 175 -11.34 7.02 13.87
CA LYS A 175 -12.72 7.51 13.84
C LYS A 175 -12.93 8.29 12.54
N GLU A 176 -14.09 8.11 11.91
CA GLU A 176 -14.49 8.99 10.80
C GLU A 176 -14.94 10.33 11.39
N VAL A 177 -14.29 11.42 10.99
CA VAL A 177 -14.49 12.76 11.54
C VAL A 177 -14.70 13.73 10.39
N LYS A 178 -15.61 14.69 10.55
CA LYS A 178 -15.74 15.79 9.59
C LYS A 178 -14.47 16.63 9.55
N THR A 179 -14.06 17.07 8.36
CA THR A 179 -12.79 17.78 8.16
C THR A 179 -12.68 19.05 9.01
N ASN A 180 -13.79 19.75 9.25
CA ASN A 180 -13.86 20.93 10.11
C ASN A 180 -13.77 20.63 11.62
N ASN A 181 -14.00 19.38 12.04
CA ASN A 181 -14.00 18.97 13.45
C ASN A 181 -12.68 18.29 13.87
N ILE A 182 -11.70 18.18 12.97
CA ILE A 182 -10.43 17.50 13.25
C ILE A 182 -9.70 18.13 14.44
N SER A 183 -9.59 19.47 14.51
CA SER A 183 -8.90 20.13 15.63
C SER A 183 -9.59 19.84 16.95
N THR A 184 -10.90 20.02 17.05
CA THR A 184 -11.67 19.73 18.26
C THR A 184 -11.48 18.28 18.73
N GLN A 185 -11.49 17.32 17.79
CA GLN A 185 -11.28 15.92 18.11
C GLN A 185 -9.83 15.63 18.56
N LYS A 186 -8.83 16.29 17.97
CA LYS A 186 -7.43 16.19 18.41
C LYS A 186 -7.26 16.75 19.82
N ASP A 187 -7.85 17.90 20.12
CA ASP A 187 -7.76 18.55 21.44
C ASP A 187 -8.36 17.65 22.53
N TYR A 188 -9.52 17.04 22.27
CA TYR A 188 -10.11 16.05 23.18
C TYR A 188 -9.13 14.89 23.47
N CYS A 189 -8.53 14.30 22.43
CA CYS A 189 -7.61 13.19 22.60
C CYS A 189 -6.30 13.61 23.29
N PHE A 190 -5.77 14.81 23.01
CA PHE A 190 -4.58 15.34 23.67
C PHE A 190 -4.81 15.59 25.17
N ASN A 191 -6.01 16.00 25.56
CA ASN A 191 -6.38 16.15 26.98
C ASN A 191 -6.43 14.80 27.72
N LEU A 192 -6.64 13.69 27.02
CA LEU A 192 -6.55 12.35 27.61
C LEU A 192 -5.10 11.87 27.75
N LYS A 193 -4.25 12.17 26.75
CA LYS A 193 -2.83 11.81 26.74
C LYS A 193 -2.07 12.71 25.77
N SER A 194 -1.02 13.39 26.26
CA SER A 194 -0.30 14.41 25.50
C SER A 194 0.72 13.86 24.49
N ASP A 195 1.20 12.63 24.66
CA ASP A 195 2.23 11.98 23.84
C ASP A 195 1.67 11.03 22.75
N ILE A 196 0.43 11.25 22.32
CA ILE A 196 -0.18 10.49 21.23
C ILE A 196 0.25 11.01 19.85
N ILE A 197 0.26 10.11 18.86
CA ILE A 197 0.60 10.44 17.48
C ILE A 197 -0.67 10.40 16.64
N PHE A 198 -0.93 11.47 15.90
CA PHE A 198 -2.05 11.56 14.97
C PHE A 198 -1.62 11.36 13.53
N ASN A 199 -2.48 10.68 12.76
CA ASN A 199 -2.43 10.68 11.31
C ASN A 199 -3.82 10.98 10.75
N ILE A 200 -3.87 11.56 9.55
CA ILE A 200 -5.13 11.80 8.84
C ILE A 200 -5.08 10.98 7.56
N ARG A 201 -6.11 10.16 7.35
CA ARG A 201 -6.22 9.32 6.17
C ARG A 201 -7.54 9.58 5.45
N GLU A 202 -7.44 9.80 4.15
CA GLU A 202 -8.60 9.93 3.27
C GLU A 202 -9.38 8.61 3.22
N LYS A 203 -10.72 8.71 3.22
CA LYS A 203 -11.62 7.53 3.27
C LYS A 203 -11.38 6.57 2.11
N ASN A 204 -11.06 7.14 0.95
CA ASN A 204 -10.89 6.41 -0.29
C ASN A 204 -9.49 5.84 -0.51
N HIS A 205 -8.53 6.16 0.37
CA HIS A 205 -7.15 5.69 0.25
C HIS A 205 -7.07 4.17 0.05
N ILE A 206 -6.26 3.74 -0.91
CA ILE A 206 -5.94 2.33 -1.16
C ILE A 206 -4.92 1.88 -0.12
N ILE A 207 -5.21 0.77 0.57
CA ILE A 207 -4.43 0.29 1.70
C ILE A 207 -3.72 -1.00 1.32
N PHE A 208 -2.38 -0.99 1.34
CA PHE A 208 -1.50 -2.15 1.21
C PHE A 208 -0.72 -2.34 2.51
N THR A 209 -1.43 -2.59 3.61
CA THR A 209 -0.75 -2.91 4.86
C THR A 209 -0.42 -4.39 4.93
N LEU A 210 0.80 -4.70 4.47
CA LEU A 210 1.35 -6.05 4.44
C LEU A 210 2.41 -6.19 5.53
N TYR A 211 2.37 -7.30 6.26
CA TYR A 211 3.42 -7.71 7.19
C TYR A 211 4.01 -9.03 6.71
N GLY A 212 5.31 -9.21 6.91
CA GLY A 212 5.97 -10.49 6.74
C GLY A 212 7.13 -10.64 7.69
N MET A 213 7.82 -11.76 7.58
CA MET A 213 9.02 -12.08 8.34
C MET A 213 10.23 -11.73 7.48
N ILE A 214 11.13 -10.90 8.01
CA ILE A 214 12.49 -10.85 7.47
C ILE A 214 13.26 -12.01 8.06
N CYS A 215 13.80 -12.86 7.19
CA CYS A 215 14.51 -14.09 7.52
C CYS A 215 15.99 -13.93 7.17
N VAL A 216 16.85 -14.18 8.15
CA VAL A 216 18.31 -14.18 7.99
C VAL A 216 18.80 -15.62 8.11
N THR A 217 19.38 -16.14 7.03
CA THR A 217 19.83 -17.53 6.88
C THR A 217 21.30 -17.59 6.45
N GLY A 218 21.87 -18.80 6.41
CA GLY A 218 23.27 -19.04 6.06
C GLY A 218 24.16 -19.13 7.31
N ASN A 219 25.42 -18.74 7.18
CA ASN A 219 26.35 -18.71 8.32
C ASN A 219 25.97 -17.53 9.22
N THR A 220 25.16 -17.77 10.26
CA THR A 220 24.66 -16.72 11.16
C THR A 220 25.23 -16.81 12.57
N TYR A 221 26.18 -17.73 12.82
CA TYR A 221 26.72 -17.99 14.16
C TYR A 221 27.39 -16.74 14.76
N PHE A 222 28.26 -16.07 13.98
CA PHE A 222 28.94 -14.84 14.37
C PHE A 222 27.99 -13.63 14.46
N ALA A 223 26.85 -13.68 13.77
CA ALA A 223 25.87 -12.60 13.72
C ALA A 223 24.85 -12.65 14.87
N LYS A 224 24.88 -13.70 15.70
CA LYS A 224 23.90 -13.98 16.76
C LYS A 224 23.62 -12.77 17.66
N ASP A 225 24.66 -12.12 18.16
CA ASP A 225 24.49 -11.00 19.11
C ASP A 225 23.96 -9.75 18.43
N ILE A 226 24.38 -9.49 17.19
CA ILE A 226 23.85 -8.42 16.35
C ILE A 226 22.36 -8.64 16.08
N LEU A 227 21.97 -9.87 15.71
CA LEU A 227 20.59 -10.23 15.38
C LEU A 227 19.69 -10.12 16.63
N LYS A 228 20.14 -10.62 17.78
CA LYS A 228 19.43 -10.43 19.06
C LYS A 228 19.26 -8.95 19.43
N LYS A 229 20.33 -8.15 19.31
CA LYS A 229 20.28 -6.69 19.55
C LYS A 229 19.26 -5.99 18.65
N ASN A 230 19.13 -6.46 17.41
CA ASN A 230 18.14 -5.95 16.44
C ASN A 230 16.73 -6.60 16.59
N LYS A 231 16.49 -7.34 17.69
CA LYS A 231 15.21 -7.98 18.04
C LYS A 231 14.77 -9.11 17.11
N TYR A 232 15.73 -9.82 16.51
CA TYR A 232 15.47 -11.08 15.83
C TYR A 232 15.42 -12.22 16.84
N PHE A 233 14.56 -13.20 16.59
CA PHE A 233 14.50 -14.46 17.33
C PHE A 233 14.84 -15.62 16.40
N PHE A 234 15.40 -16.69 16.95
CA PHE A 234 15.75 -17.87 16.17
C PHE A 234 14.60 -18.86 16.18
N LYS A 235 14.12 -19.26 14.99
CA LYS A 235 13.03 -20.24 14.82
C LYS A 235 13.18 -20.93 13.46
N GLU A 236 12.84 -22.22 13.38
CA GLU A 236 12.82 -22.97 12.10
C GLU A 236 14.15 -22.86 11.32
N ASN A 237 15.27 -22.96 12.04
CA ASN A 237 16.63 -22.83 11.49
C ASN A 237 16.97 -21.48 10.83
N CYS A 238 16.25 -20.41 11.14
CA CYS A 238 16.58 -19.07 10.70
C CYS A 238 16.32 -18.01 11.77
N TRP A 239 16.96 -16.85 11.62
CA TRP A 239 16.67 -15.68 12.44
C TRP A 239 15.54 -14.89 11.81
N GLN A 240 14.48 -14.64 12.55
CA GLN A 240 13.25 -14.05 12.04
C GLN A 240 12.89 -12.80 12.83
N LYS A 241 12.31 -11.81 12.14
CA LYS A 241 11.68 -10.64 12.76
C LYS A 241 10.46 -10.22 11.96
N LYS A 242 9.34 -9.98 12.63
CA LYS A 242 8.11 -9.49 11.98
C LYS A 242 8.23 -7.99 11.72
N ILE A 243 8.01 -7.57 10.48
CA ILE A 243 8.07 -6.17 10.08
C ILE A 243 6.94 -5.81 9.12
N LYS A 244 6.61 -4.52 9.01
CA LYS A 244 5.84 -4.00 7.87
C LYS A 244 6.69 -4.18 6.61
N SER A 245 6.09 -4.68 5.54
CA SER A 245 6.79 -5.06 4.31
C SER A 245 7.54 -3.91 3.67
N SER A 246 6.94 -2.71 3.68
CA SER A 246 7.55 -1.47 3.21
C SER A 246 8.85 -1.08 3.92
N ASN A 247 9.12 -1.65 5.10
CA ASN A 247 10.34 -1.39 5.88
C ASN A 247 11.47 -2.37 5.56
N PHE A 248 11.21 -3.41 4.75
CA PHE A 248 12.18 -4.48 4.47
C PHE A 248 13.49 -3.94 3.89
N LEU A 249 13.45 -3.08 2.88
CA LEU A 249 14.68 -2.56 2.26
C LEU A 249 15.50 -1.72 3.25
N LYS A 250 14.85 -0.96 4.13
CA LYS A 250 15.53 -0.19 5.17
C LYS A 250 16.17 -1.10 6.21
N GLU A 251 15.43 -2.09 6.70
CA GLU A 251 15.92 -3.07 7.67
C GLU A 251 17.07 -3.92 7.09
N LYS A 252 16.94 -4.37 5.84
CA LYS A 252 17.96 -5.12 5.12
C LYS A 252 19.26 -4.33 5.01
N ARG A 253 19.21 -3.07 4.53
CA ARG A 253 20.39 -2.19 4.47
C ARG A 253 21.02 -1.96 5.84
N ASN A 254 20.20 -1.82 6.89
CA ASN A 254 20.70 -1.64 8.25
C ASN A 254 21.44 -2.88 8.76
N LEU A 255 20.95 -4.08 8.45
CA LEU A 255 21.63 -5.33 8.77
C LEU A 255 22.91 -5.51 7.95
N GLU A 256 22.87 -5.28 6.64
CA GLU A 256 24.03 -5.41 5.74
C GLU A 256 25.19 -4.49 6.15
N ARG A 257 24.90 -3.33 6.77
CA ARG A 257 25.94 -2.43 7.32
C ARG A 257 26.57 -2.92 8.62
N GLN A 258 25.83 -3.69 9.42
CA GLN A 258 26.28 -4.23 10.70
C GLN A 258 26.96 -5.59 10.54
N LEU A 259 26.58 -6.33 9.50
CA LEU A 259 27.08 -7.67 9.23
C LEU A 259 28.35 -7.60 8.36
N PRO A 260 29.39 -8.38 8.69
CA PRO A 260 30.56 -8.51 7.84
C PRO A 260 30.18 -8.92 6.40
N PRO A 261 30.73 -8.27 5.36
CA PRO A 261 30.50 -8.68 3.98
C PRO A 261 31.05 -10.09 3.70
N ALA A 262 30.48 -10.76 2.68
CA ALA A 262 30.99 -12.02 2.10
C ALA A 262 30.90 -13.31 2.95
N GLN A 263 30.05 -13.38 3.98
CA GLN A 263 29.94 -14.57 4.84
C GLN A 263 28.80 -15.55 4.50
N GLY A 264 28.22 -15.47 3.29
CA GLY A 264 27.14 -16.37 2.88
C GLY A 264 25.82 -16.17 3.65
N ILE A 265 25.64 -15.02 4.30
CA ILE A 265 24.37 -14.61 4.89
C ILE A 265 23.40 -14.25 3.76
N LYS A 266 22.15 -14.74 3.87
CA LYS A 266 21.04 -14.31 3.03
C LYS A 266 20.00 -13.60 3.88
N ILE A 267 19.48 -12.49 3.35
CA ILE A 267 18.44 -11.68 3.98
C ILE A 267 17.27 -11.59 3.01
N GLU A 268 16.19 -12.27 3.35
CA GLU A 268 15.01 -12.44 2.51
C GLU A 268 13.74 -12.09 3.27
N MET A 269 12.65 -11.92 2.54
CA MET A 269 11.35 -11.63 3.11
C MET A 269 10.36 -12.74 2.79
N GLU A 270 9.70 -13.25 3.82
CA GLU A 270 8.71 -14.31 3.76
C GLU A 270 7.34 -13.81 4.23
N TYR A 271 6.27 -14.33 3.60
CA TYR A 271 4.87 -13.96 3.82
C TYR A 271 4.02 -15.19 4.06
#